data_AF-A0A3B9HUK5-F1
#
_entry.id   AF-A0A3B9HUK5-F1
#
_cell.length_a   1.000
_cell.length_b   1.000
_cell.length_c   1.000
_cell.angle_alpha   90.00
_cell.angle_beta   90.00
_cell.angle_gamma   90.00
#
_symmetry.space_group_name_H-M   'P 1'
#
loop_
_entity.id
_entity.type
_entity.pdbx_description
1 polymer ?
#
loop_
_entity_poly.entity_id
_entity_poly.type
_entity_poly.pdbx_seq_one_letter_code
_entity_poly.pdbx_strand_id
1 'polypeptide(L)'
;MKRTQIYLESDQQDFLENIAFVISKKNRKKVSISEVIRSAINLLREKYDEKQLEDETEMILKSDHLMAGIKKARNEKKLLSHEEVFSKK
;
A
#
# COMPACT_ATOMS: atom_id res chain seq x y z
N MET A 1 18.11 -12.38 -3.45
CA MET A 1 17.34 -12.32 -2.19
C MET A 1 18.13 -11.53 -1.15
N LYS A 2 17.53 -10.56 -0.46
CA LYS A 2 18.15 -9.90 0.69
C LYS A 2 17.83 -10.71 1.95
N ARG A 3 18.85 -11.03 2.76
CA ARG A 3 18.69 -11.68 4.07
C ARG A 3 18.61 -10.59 5.13
N THR A 4 17.60 -10.66 5.98
CA THR A 4 17.41 -9.71 7.10
C THR A 4 17.49 -10.49 8.41
N GLN A 5 18.23 -9.93 9.37
CA GLN A 5 18.25 -10.42 10.74
C GLN A 5 17.25 -9.61 11.55
N ILE A 6 16.47 -10.29 12.38
CA ILE A 6 15.52 -9.68 13.30
C ILE A 6 15.77 -10.24 14.69
N TYR A 7 15.56 -9.41 15.70
CA TYR A 7 15.59 -9.83 17.09
C TYR A 7 14.14 -10.08 17.54
N LEU A 8 13.93 -11.19 18.23
CA LEU A 8 12.65 -11.57 18.80
C LEU A 8 12.86 -11.80 20.29
N GLU A 9 11.92 -11.31 21.08
CA GLU A 9 11.82 -11.69 22.49
C GLU A 9 11.37 -13.16 22.59
N SER A 10 11.61 -13.79 23.74
CA SER A 10 11.32 -15.22 23.92
C SER A 10 9.84 -15.55 23.75
N ASP A 11 8.96 -14.69 24.27
CA ASP A 11 7.51 -14.82 24.13
C ASP A 11 7.04 -14.68 22.67
N GLN A 12 7.65 -13.78 21.91
CA GLN A 12 7.39 -13.59 20.49
C GLN A 12 7.84 -14.80 19.67
N GLN A 13 8.99 -15.38 20.02
CA GLN A 13 9.46 -16.60 19.38
C GLN A 13 8.50 -17.77 19.66
N ASP A 14 8.12 -18.00 20.91
CA ASP A 14 7.18 -19.05 21.31
C ASP A 14 5.83 -18.89 20.59
N PHE A 15 5.34 -17.66 20.49
CA PHE A 15 4.11 -17.36 19.76
C PHE A 15 4.20 -17.74 18.28
N LEU A 16 5.30 -17.39 17.61
CA LEU A 16 5.50 -17.72 16.20
C LEU A 16 5.70 -19.23 15.98
N GLU A 17 6.35 -19.93 16.91
CA GLU A 17 6.48 -21.39 16.88
C GLU A 17 5.12 -22.07 17.00
N ASN A 18 4.27 -21.62 17.92
CA ASN A 18 2.91 -22.11 18.08
C ASN A 18 2.07 -21.90 16.82
N ILE A 19 2.14 -20.72 16.21
CA ILE A 19 1.47 -20.45 14.92
C ILE A 19 1.99 -21.40 13.83
N ALA A 20 3.31 -21.53 13.71
CA ALA A 20 3.92 -22.41 12.72
C ALA A 20 3.47 -23.86 12.92
N PHE A 21 3.36 -24.31 14.17
CA PHE A 21 2.84 -25.64 14.51
C PHE A 21 1.38 -25.82 14.07
N VAL A 22 0.50 -24.87 14.40
CA VAL A 22 -0.92 -24.94 14.02
C VAL A 22 -1.09 -24.99 12.50
N ILE A 23 -0.40 -24.10 11.77
CA ILE A 23 -0.44 -24.09 10.30
C ILE A 23 0.13 -25.39 9.73
N SER A 24 1.22 -25.89 10.32
CA SER A 24 1.86 -27.13 9.89
C SER A 24 0.93 -28.33 10.05
N LYS A 25 0.18 -28.41 11.16
CA LYS A 25 -0.83 -29.44 11.40
C LYS A 25 -1.98 -29.35 10.42
N LYS A 26 -2.48 -28.15 10.15
CA LYS A 26 -3.57 -27.92 9.19
C LYS A 26 -3.19 -28.32 7.76
N ASN A 27 -1.99 -27.92 7.32
CA ASN A 27 -1.55 -28.08 5.94
C ASN A 27 -0.73 -29.36 5.71
N ARG A 28 -0.52 -30.18 6.75
CA ARG A 28 0.32 -31.40 6.74
C ARG A 28 1.71 -31.18 6.14
N LYS A 29 2.25 -29.97 6.27
CA LYS A 29 3.53 -29.53 5.71
C LYS A 29 4.34 -28.86 6.80
N LYS A 30 5.65 -29.07 6.86
CA LYS A 30 6.52 -28.32 7.79
C LYS A 30 6.52 -26.85 7.40
N VAL A 31 6.11 -25.98 8.33
CA VAL A 31 6.12 -24.53 8.19
C VAL A 31 7.17 -23.97 9.14
N SER A 32 8.01 -23.07 8.62
CA SER A 32 9.05 -22.41 9.43
C SER A 32 8.55 -21.06 9.96
N ILE A 33 9.13 -20.58 11.06
CA ILE A 33 8.89 -19.24 11.59
C ILE A 33 9.10 -18.17 10.50
N SER A 34 10.14 -18.31 9.67
CA SER A 34 10.41 -17.38 8.57
C SER A 34 9.30 -17.36 7.51
N GLU A 35 8.61 -18.47 7.30
CA GLU A 35 7.48 -18.57 6.38
C GLU A 35 6.24 -17.89 6.97
N VAL A 36 5.99 -18.05 8.26
CA VAL A 36 4.95 -17.33 9.00
C VAL A 36 5.18 -15.82 8.91
N ILE A 37 6.39 -15.36 9.20
CA ILE A 37 6.75 -13.93 9.15
C ILE A 37 6.57 -13.38 7.73
N ARG A 38 7.02 -14.10 6.69
CA ARG A 38 6.83 -13.68 5.29
C ARG A 38 5.35 -13.56 4.92
N SER A 39 4.54 -14.54 5.32
CA SER A 39 3.09 -14.52 5.08
C SER A 39 2.43 -13.30 5.75
N ALA A 40 2.78 -13.03 7.01
CA ALA A 40 2.27 -11.86 7.73
C ALA A 40 2.70 -10.54 7.08
N ILE A 41 3.96 -10.42 6.64
CA ILE A 41 4.44 -9.22 5.93
C ILE A 41 3.69 -9.01 4.62
N ASN A 42 3.44 -10.08 3.85
CA ASN A 42 2.70 -9.99 2.59
C ASN A 42 1.25 -9.54 2.83
N LEU A 43 0.58 -10.11 3.84
CA LEU A 43 -0.77 -9.69 4.23
C LEU A 43 -0.82 -8.21 4.65
N LEU A 44 0.20 -7.75 5.40
CA LEU A 44 0.31 -6.35 5.76
C LEU A 44 0.49 -5.48 4.52
N ARG A 45 1.37 -5.87 3.58
CA ARG A 45 1.55 -5.16 2.32
C ARG A 45 0.26 -5.07 1.53
N GLU A 46 -0.47 -6.17 1.33
CA GLU A 46 -1.76 -6.15 0.64
C GLU A 46 -2.74 -5.15 1.29
N LYS A 47 -2.83 -5.17 2.62
CA LYS A 47 -3.70 -4.23 3.36
C LYS A 47 -3.26 -2.77 3.29
N TYR A 48 -1.96 -2.50 3.25
CA TYR A 48 -1.41 -1.14 3.23
C TYR A 48 -1.29 -0.58 1.81
N ASP A 49 -0.97 -1.40 0.81
CA ASP A 49 -0.98 -1.03 -0.60
C ASP A 49 -2.41 -0.67 -1.05
N GLU A 50 -3.43 -1.39 -0.57
CA GLU A 50 -4.85 -0.98 -0.77
C GLU A 50 -5.19 0.37 -0.13
N LYS A 51 -4.53 0.73 0.98
CA LYS A 51 -4.76 2.00 1.69
C LYS A 51 -3.92 3.18 1.18
N GLN A 52 -2.79 2.92 0.52
CA GLN A 52 -1.93 3.95 -0.07
C GLN A 52 -2.33 4.30 -1.51
N LEU A 53 -3.27 3.58 -2.11
CA LEU A 53 -3.81 3.85 -3.44
C LEU A 53 -4.95 4.88 -3.47
N GLU A 54 -5.13 5.71 -2.43
CA GLU A 54 -5.72 7.03 -2.72
C GLU A 54 -4.65 7.84 -3.45
N ASP A 55 -4.66 7.71 -4.78
CA ASP A 55 -3.85 8.47 -5.72
C ASP A 55 -3.86 9.96 -5.31
N GLU A 56 -2.71 10.63 -5.31
CA GLU A 56 -2.61 12.07 -5.06
C GLU A 56 -3.63 12.83 -5.92
N THR A 57 -3.90 12.31 -7.12
CA THR A 57 -4.94 12.78 -8.03
C THR A 57 -6.35 12.68 -7.43
N GLU A 58 -6.71 11.56 -6.82
CA GLU A 58 -7.99 11.40 -6.13
C GLU A 58 -8.11 12.32 -4.92
N MET A 59 -7.04 12.50 -4.15
CA MET A 59 -7.03 13.43 -3.02
C MET A 59 -7.21 14.88 -3.49
N ILE A 60 -6.57 15.27 -4.59
CA ILE A 60 -6.74 16.60 -5.19
C ILE A 60 -8.16 16.78 -5.71
N LEU A 61 -8.72 15.78 -6.40
CA LEU A 61 -10.09 15.82 -6.94
C LEU A 61 -11.16 15.89 -5.84
N LYS A 62 -10.94 15.22 -4.70
CA LYS A 62 -11.84 15.26 -3.54
C LYS A 62 -11.71 16.56 -2.72
N SER A 63 -10.67 17.37 -2.94
CA SER A 63 -10.44 18.62 -2.20
C SER A 63 -11.00 19.83 -2.93
N ASP A 64 -12.11 20.36 -2.43
CA ASP A 64 -12.76 21.56 -2.97
C ASP A 64 -11.83 22.79 -3.00
N HIS A 65 -10.96 22.92 -2.00
CA HIS A 65 -10.04 24.05 -1.87
C HIS A 65 -8.93 24.01 -2.93
N LEU A 66 -8.34 22.83 -3.17
CA LEU A 66 -7.31 22.65 -4.20
C LEU A 66 -7.91 22.82 -5.60
N MET A 67 -9.10 22.23 -5.83
CA MET A 67 -9.81 22.39 -7.10
C MET A 67 -10.24 23.84 -7.37
N ALA A 68 -10.63 24.60 -6.35
CA ALA A 68 -10.92 26.02 -6.48
C ALA A 68 -9.67 26.83 -6.86
N GLY A 69 -8.52 26.53 -6.24
CA GLY A 69 -7.23 27.15 -6.59
C GLY A 69 -6.79 26.86 -8.02
N ILE A 70 -6.93 25.60 -8.46
CA ILE A 70 -6.62 25.19 -9.84
C ILE A 70 -7.53 25.89 -10.85
N LYS A 71 -8.85 25.96 -10.58
CA LYS A 71 -9.81 26.68 -11.44
C LYS A 71 -9.48 28.17 -11.53
N LYS A 72 -9.14 28.80 -10.40
CA LYS A 72 -8.75 30.22 -10.35
C LYS A 72 -7.47 30.48 -11.14
N ALA A 73 -6.43 29.66 -10.96
CA ALA A 73 -5.18 29.77 -11.70
C ALA A 73 -5.36 29.57 -13.22
N ARG A 74 -6.24 28.65 -13.62
CA ARG A 74 -6.60 28.43 -15.04
C ARG A 74 -7.27 29.65 -15.66
N ASN A 75 -8.20 30.28 -14.93
CA ASN A 75 -8.89 31.49 -15.38
C ASN A 75 -7.98 32.73 -15.40
N GLU A 76 -7.09 32.89 -14.42
CA GLU A 76 -6.17 34.02 -14.33
C GLU A 76 -5.03 33.96 -15.37
N LYS A 77 -4.51 32.76 -15.66
CA LYS A 77 -3.40 32.59 -16.61
C LYS A 77 -3.83 32.35 -18.07
N LYS A 78 -5.14 32.34 -18.38
CA LYS A 78 -5.68 31.95 -19.70
C LYS A 78 -5.02 30.66 -20.24
N LEU A 79 -4.82 29.67 -19.38
CA LEU A 79 -4.26 28.40 -19.80
C LEU A 79 -5.31 27.69 -20.67
N LEU A 80 -4.91 27.39 -21.91
CA LEU A 80 -5.78 26.81 -22.94
C LEU A 80 -6.49 25.56 -22.38
N SER A 81 -7.76 25.43 -22.70
CA SER A 81 -8.57 24.28 -22.32
C SER A 81 -8.05 23.01 -22.98
N HIS A 82 -8.34 21.84 -22.38
CA HIS A 82 -8.03 20.55 -22.99
C HIS A 82 -8.60 20.44 -24.42
N GLU A 83 -9.79 20.99 -24.67
CA GLU A 83 -10.37 21.06 -26.02
C GLU A 83 -9.55 21.95 -26.96
N GLU A 84 -9.00 23.08 -26.48
CA GLU A 84 -8.15 23.96 -27.31
C GLU A 84 -6.77 23.36 -27.62
N VAL A 85 -6.24 22.49 -26.75
CA VAL A 85 -4.94 21.82 -26.94
C VAL A 85 -5.07 20.59 -27.83
N PHE A 86 -6.16 19.82 -27.68
CA PHE A 86 -6.34 18.52 -28.34
C PHE A 86 -7.35 18.52 -29.49
N SER A 87 -8.13 19.59 -29.70
CA SER A 87 -8.91 19.78 -30.94
C SER A 87 -8.21 20.77 -31.86
N LYS A 88 -7.15 20.32 -32.55
CA LYS A 88 -6.82 20.86 -33.87
C LYS A 88 -7.38 19.90 -34.92
N LYS A 89 -8.20 20.47 -35.80
CA LYS A 89 -8.73 19.90 -37.06
C LYS A 89 -7.77 18.94 -37.75
#